data_AF-A0AAW1LBL9-F1
#
_entry.id   AF-A0AAW1LBL9-F1
#
_cell.length_a   1.000
_cell.length_b   1.000
_cell.length_c   1.000
_cell.angle_alpha   90.00
_cell.angle_beta   90.00
_cell.angle_gamma   90.00
#
_symmetry.space_group_name_H-M   'P 1'
#
loop_
_entity.id
_entity.type
_entity.pdbx_description
1 polymer ?
#
loop_
_entity_poly.entity_id
_entity_poly.type
_entity_poly.pdbx_seq_one_letter_code
_entity_poly.pdbx_strand_id
1 'polypeptide(L)'
;MSTITTLLEQNAKMLSLLQQNTQVTEQRQEIQDYNVMPDFSKLINKFDGESGPITAKQWLEEIITFSLLHNWSPAFTYQMATINLIGAGNIGYRQNSLKLLAGKSLREYLRRLLFLNQA
;
A
#
# COMPACT_ATOMS: atom_id res chain seq x y z
N MET A 1 -6.40 62.98 -21.15
CA MET A 1 -5.66 62.13 -20.19
C MET A 1 -6.62 61.16 -19.47
N SER A 2 -7.33 60.27 -20.20
CA SER A 2 -8.22 59.26 -19.57
C SER A 2 -7.94 57.81 -20.02
N THR A 3 -7.04 57.64 -20.99
CA THR A 3 -6.65 56.33 -21.52
C THR A 3 -5.68 55.60 -20.61
N ILE A 4 -4.80 56.33 -19.92
CA ILE A 4 -3.83 55.73 -18.98
C ILE A 4 -4.52 55.26 -17.70
N THR A 5 -5.50 56.01 -17.20
CA THR A 5 -6.28 55.64 -16.01
C THR A 5 -7.16 54.42 -16.27
N THR A 6 -7.80 54.34 -17.43
CA THR A 6 -8.61 53.17 -17.82
C THR A 6 -7.77 51.90 -18.01
N LEU A 7 -6.54 52.01 -18.52
CA LEU A 7 -5.64 50.87 -18.66
C LEU A 7 -5.14 50.34 -17.30
N LEU A 8 -4.82 51.24 -16.37
CA LEU A 8 -4.41 50.88 -15.02
C LEU A 8 -5.54 50.18 -14.25
N GLU A 9 -6.78 50.65 -14.41
CA GLU A 9 -7.96 50.07 -13.78
C GLU A 9 -8.28 48.67 -14.32
N GLN A 10 -8.12 48.45 -15.63
CA GLN A 10 -8.23 47.12 -16.23
C GLN A 10 -7.16 46.15 -15.71
N ASN A 11 -5.91 46.61 -15.60
CA ASN A 11 -4.82 45.77 -15.09
C ASN A 11 -5.04 45.37 -13.62
N ALA A 12 -5.54 46.29 -12.78
CA ALA A 12 -5.86 46.00 -11.39
C ALA A 12 -6.98 44.94 -11.25
N LYS A 13 -7.99 45.01 -12.12
CA LYS A 13 -9.11 44.05 -12.15
C LYS A 13 -8.69 42.65 -12.62
N MET A 14 -7.71 42.56 -13.52
CA MET A 14 -7.18 41.27 -13.97
C MET A 14 -6.34 40.60 -12.86
N LEU A 15 -5.55 41.38 -12.13
CA LEU A 15 -4.76 40.90 -10.99
C LEU A 15 -5.64 40.35 -9.86
N SER A 16 -6.79 40.98 -9.56
CA SER A 16 -7.70 40.47 -8.54
C SER A 16 -8.36 39.15 -8.93
N LEU A 17 -8.72 38.97 -10.21
CA LEU A 17 -9.25 37.69 -10.72
C LEU A 17 -8.22 36.56 -10.65
N LEU A 18 -6.95 36.86 -10.94
CA LEU A 18 -5.87 35.88 -10.82
C LEU A 18 -5.61 35.49 -9.36
N GLN A 19 -5.64 36.45 -8.42
CA GLN A 19 -5.51 36.16 -6.98
C GLN A 19 -6.68 35.35 -6.42
N GLN A 20 -7.89 35.56 -6.94
CA GLN A 20 -9.07 34.78 -6.54
C GLN A 20 -8.97 33.31 -6.99
N ASN A 21 -8.36 33.05 -8.14
CA ASN A 21 -8.11 31.70 -8.63
C ASN A 21 -6.97 30.97 -7.89
N THR A 22 -6.08 31.68 -7.19
CA THR A 22 -5.01 31.04 -6.41
C THR A 22 -5.48 30.47 -5.07
N GLN A 23 -6.68 30.82 -4.60
CA GLN A 23 -7.25 30.27 -3.35
C GLN A 23 -8.03 28.95 -3.53
N VAL A 24 -7.99 28.32 -4.71
CA VAL A 24 -8.57 26.99 -4.96
C VAL A 24 -7.52 25.88 -4.78
N THR A 25 -6.58 26.08 -3.86
CA THR A 25 -5.61 25.04 -3.48
C THR A 25 -5.85 24.74 -2.00
N GLU A 26 -6.08 23.48 -1.68
CA GLU A 26 -6.24 22.89 -0.32
C GLU A 26 -7.65 22.72 0.26
N GLN A 27 -8.67 22.55 -0.58
CA GLN A 27 -9.73 21.61 -0.22
C GLN A 27 -9.57 20.35 -1.07
N ARG A 28 -8.62 19.49 -0.68
CA ARG A 28 -8.76 18.05 -0.97
C ARG A 28 -10.04 17.63 -0.25
N GLN A 29 -11.16 17.71 -0.94
CA GLN A 29 -12.26 16.81 -0.66
C GLN A 29 -11.63 15.42 -0.73
N GLU A 30 -11.62 14.71 0.40
CA GLU A 30 -11.45 13.26 0.40
C GLU A 30 -12.61 12.71 -0.42
N ILE A 31 -12.47 12.74 -1.74
CA ILE A 31 -13.20 11.84 -2.61
C ILE A 31 -12.76 10.48 -2.09
N GLN A 32 -13.65 9.81 -1.38
CA GLN A 32 -13.52 8.38 -1.15
C GLN A 32 -13.61 7.73 -2.53
N ASP A 33 -12.49 7.73 -3.25
CA ASP A 33 -12.32 6.92 -4.44
C ASP A 33 -12.36 5.48 -3.97
N TYR A 34 -13.56 4.89 -4.00
CA TYR A 34 -13.73 3.47 -3.77
C TYR A 34 -13.02 2.77 -4.92
N ASN A 35 -11.77 2.38 -4.68
CA ASN A 35 -11.02 1.65 -5.67
C ASN A 35 -11.57 0.22 -5.68
N VAL A 36 -12.38 -0.11 -6.70
CA VAL A 36 -12.89 -1.47 -6.89
C VAL A 36 -11.69 -2.36 -7.12
N MET A 37 -11.37 -3.16 -6.10
CA MET A 37 -10.22 -4.03 -6.14
C MET A 37 -10.51 -5.25 -7.02
N PRO A 38 -9.62 -5.59 -7.98
CA PRO A 38 -9.70 -6.87 -8.66
C PRO A 38 -9.60 -8.03 -7.67
N ASP A 39 -10.27 -9.14 -7.97
CA ASP A 39 -10.14 -10.36 -7.17
C ASP A 39 -8.76 -11.01 -7.40
N PHE A 40 -7.84 -10.79 -6.45
CA PHE A 40 -6.51 -11.39 -6.47
C PHE A 40 -6.43 -12.73 -5.73
N SER A 41 -7.55 -13.26 -5.23
CA SER A 41 -7.59 -14.50 -4.43
C SER A 41 -7.06 -15.73 -5.18
N LYS A 42 -7.09 -15.69 -6.51
CA LYS A 42 -6.65 -16.79 -7.38
C LYS A 42 -5.25 -16.60 -7.96
N LEU A 43 -4.65 -15.42 -7.78
CA LEU A 43 -3.35 -15.08 -8.36
C LEU A 43 -2.18 -15.53 -7.48
N ILE A 44 -2.41 -15.66 -6.17
CA ILE A 44 -1.40 -16.06 -5.19
C ILE A 44 -1.67 -17.49 -4.77
N ASN A 45 -0.65 -18.34 -4.84
CA ASN A 45 -0.72 -19.70 -4.31
C ASN A 45 -0.88 -19.68 -2.79
N LYS A 46 -1.59 -20.66 -2.22
CA LYS A 46 -1.68 -20.79 -0.77
C LYS A 46 -0.41 -21.44 -0.21
N PHE A 47 0.01 -21.01 0.97
CA PHE A 47 1.15 -21.59 1.68
C PHE A 47 0.71 -22.20 3.01
N ASP A 48 0.97 -23.49 3.17
CA ASP A 48 0.55 -24.30 4.33
C ASP A 48 1.54 -24.28 5.50
N GLY A 49 2.77 -23.79 5.29
CA GLY A 49 3.82 -23.80 6.31
C GLY A 49 4.45 -25.16 6.57
N GLU A 50 4.08 -26.20 5.84
CA GLU A 50 4.65 -27.55 5.94
C GLU A 50 5.77 -27.76 4.92
N SER A 51 5.69 -27.00 3.82
CA SER A 51 6.72 -27.00 2.79
C SER A 51 8.03 -26.38 3.30
N GLY A 52 9.16 -26.95 2.86
CA GLY A 52 10.50 -26.55 3.31
C GLY A 52 10.87 -25.09 3.03
N PRO A 53 12.02 -24.62 3.55
CA PRO A 53 12.41 -23.21 3.49
C PRO A 53 12.55 -22.65 2.07
N ILE A 54 12.91 -23.48 1.09
CA ILE A 54 13.01 -23.05 -0.32
C ILE A 54 11.62 -22.63 -0.84
N THR A 55 10.60 -23.45 -0.61
CA THR A 55 9.22 -23.18 -1.04
C THR A 55 8.64 -21.95 -0.34
N ALA A 56 8.90 -21.79 0.96
CA ALA A 56 8.48 -20.61 1.71
C ALA A 56 9.10 -19.30 1.15
N LYS A 57 10.37 -19.36 0.73
CA LYS A 57 11.05 -18.22 0.11
C LYS A 57 10.46 -17.88 -1.25
N GLN A 58 10.27 -18.89 -2.11
CA GLN A 58 9.66 -18.72 -3.44
C GLN A 58 8.27 -18.11 -3.34
N TRP A 59 7.44 -18.62 -2.43
CA TRP A 59 6.10 -18.08 -2.18
C TRP A 59 6.11 -16.61 -1.75
N LEU A 60 7.05 -16.22 -0.89
CA LEU A 60 7.19 -14.81 -0.50
C LEU A 60 7.66 -13.92 -1.66
N GLU A 61 8.59 -14.41 -2.49
CA GLU A 61 9.03 -13.71 -3.69
C GLU A 61 7.90 -13.54 -4.72
N GLU A 62 7.01 -14.53 -4.87
CA GLU A 62 5.80 -14.41 -5.69
C GLU A 62 4.93 -13.24 -5.21
N ILE A 63 4.63 -13.17 -3.90
CA ILE A 63 3.79 -12.11 -3.34
C ILE A 63 4.42 -10.73 -3.51
N ILE A 64 5.73 -10.60 -3.29
CA ILE A 64 6.44 -9.34 -3.48
C ILE A 64 6.41 -8.93 -4.95
N THR A 65 6.58 -9.87 -5.87
CA THR A 65 6.50 -9.63 -7.31
C THR A 65 5.11 -9.11 -7.70
N PHE A 66 4.03 -9.75 -7.23
CA PHE A 66 2.67 -9.29 -7.48
C PHE A 66 2.40 -7.92 -6.86
N SER A 67 2.92 -7.67 -5.66
CA SER A 67 2.83 -6.37 -5.00
C SER A 67 3.47 -5.26 -5.83
N LEU A 68 4.61 -5.53 -6.46
CA LEU A 68 5.29 -4.55 -7.31
C LEU A 68 4.53 -4.38 -8.64
N LEU A 69 4.09 -5.48 -9.24
CA LEU A 69 3.37 -5.47 -10.53
C LEU A 69 2.06 -4.68 -10.46
N HIS A 70 1.32 -4.83 -9.36
CA HIS A 70 0.02 -4.18 -9.15
C HIS A 70 0.10 -2.92 -8.28
N ASN A 71 1.32 -2.46 -7.96
CA ASN A 71 1.57 -1.28 -7.13
C ASN A 71 0.80 -1.29 -5.79
N TRP A 72 0.82 -2.44 -5.12
CA TRP A 72 0.15 -2.64 -3.84
C TRP A 72 0.81 -1.85 -2.72
N SER A 73 -0.02 -1.31 -1.81
CA SER A 73 0.50 -0.71 -0.58
C SER A 73 1.13 -1.79 0.32
N PRO A 74 2.12 -1.45 1.16
CA PRO A 74 2.72 -2.42 2.07
C PRO A 74 1.72 -3.12 2.99
N ALA A 75 0.68 -2.39 3.43
CA ALA A 75 -0.40 -2.93 4.23
C ALA A 75 -1.23 -3.97 3.46
N PHE A 76 -1.52 -3.69 2.19
CA PHE A 76 -2.27 -4.60 1.34
C PHE A 76 -1.46 -5.86 1.01
N THR A 77 -0.18 -5.72 0.68
CA THR A 77 0.73 -6.86 0.45
C THR A 77 0.80 -7.79 1.66
N TYR A 78 0.85 -7.21 2.86
CA TYR A 78 0.81 -7.95 4.09
C TYR A 78 -0.53 -8.68 4.30
N GLN A 79 -1.65 -8.04 4.00
CA GLN A 79 -2.97 -8.66 4.06
C GLN A 79 -3.07 -9.83 3.09
N MET A 80 -2.62 -9.66 1.84
CA MET A 80 -2.63 -10.70 0.81
C MET A 80 -1.80 -11.92 1.22
N ALA A 81 -0.65 -11.72 1.82
CA ALA A 81 0.12 -12.84 2.33
C ALA A 81 -0.54 -13.52 3.53
N THR A 82 -1.18 -12.76 4.41
CA THR A 82 -1.84 -13.32 5.60
C THR A 82 -3.08 -14.15 5.22
N ILE A 83 -3.88 -13.71 4.24
CA ILE A 83 -5.07 -14.46 3.80
C ILE A 83 -4.70 -15.73 3.01
N ASN A 84 -3.52 -15.77 2.39
CA ASN A 84 -3.01 -16.92 1.63
C ASN A 84 -2.15 -17.87 2.49
N LEU A 85 -1.90 -17.52 3.76
CA LEU A 85 -1.39 -18.47 4.75
C LEU A 85 -2.51 -19.39 5.22
N ILE A 86 -2.29 -20.69 5.13
CA ILE A 86 -3.22 -21.73 5.60
C ILE A 86 -2.48 -22.71 6.53
N GLY A 87 -3.23 -23.63 7.13
CA GLY A 87 -2.65 -24.75 7.90
C GLY A 87 -1.66 -24.33 8.99
N ALA A 88 -0.55 -25.07 9.07
CA ALA A 88 0.52 -24.84 10.03
C ALA A 88 1.17 -23.46 9.89
N GLY A 89 1.24 -22.90 8.69
CA GLY A 89 1.77 -21.57 8.40
C GLY A 89 0.94 -20.46 9.03
N ASN A 90 -0.38 -20.53 8.93
CA ASN A 90 -1.26 -19.56 9.59
C ASN A 90 -1.27 -19.74 11.12
N ILE A 91 -1.30 -20.97 11.60
CA ILE A 91 -1.27 -21.26 13.05
C ILE A 91 0.04 -20.74 13.66
N GLY A 92 1.18 -21.09 13.06
CA GLY A 92 2.49 -20.62 13.48
C GLY A 92 2.60 -19.11 13.39
N TYR A 93 2.02 -18.49 12.37
CA TYR A 93 2.03 -17.04 12.20
C TYR A 93 1.27 -16.37 13.35
N ARG A 94 0.03 -16.79 13.61
CA ARG A 94 -0.80 -16.23 14.68
C ARG A 94 -0.16 -16.40 16.06
N GLN A 95 0.41 -17.57 16.33
CA GLN A 95 1.10 -17.80 17.60
C GLN A 95 2.32 -16.89 17.79
N ASN A 96 3.06 -16.60 16.72
CA ASN A 96 4.22 -15.72 16.78
C ASN A 96 3.85 -14.24 16.69
N SER A 97 2.79 -13.87 15.98
CA SER A 97 2.30 -12.49 15.91
C SER A 97 1.70 -12.04 17.25
N LEU A 98 1.04 -12.94 17.99
CA LEU A 98 0.59 -12.69 19.36
C LEU A 98 1.76 -12.49 20.34
N LYS A 99 2.88 -13.20 20.14
CA LYS A 99 4.12 -12.98 20.89
C LYS A 99 4.84 -11.70 20.47
N LEU A 100 4.65 -11.27 19.22
CA LEU A 100 5.17 -10.04 18.64
C LEU A 100 4.13 -8.93 18.77
N LEU A 101 3.75 -8.58 20.00
CA LEU A 101 2.89 -7.45 20.36
C LEU A 101 3.43 -6.05 19.93
N ALA A 102 4.47 -6.00 19.10
CA ALA A 102 5.14 -4.78 18.68
C ALA A 102 5.53 -4.85 17.20
N GLY A 103 4.55 -4.60 16.31
CA GLY A 103 4.78 -4.08 14.95
C GLY A 103 5.76 -4.82 14.03
N LYS A 104 6.16 -6.07 14.32
CA LYS A 104 7.13 -6.77 13.49
C LYS A 104 6.42 -7.32 12.25
N SER A 105 6.96 -6.94 11.09
CA SER A 105 6.43 -7.27 9.79
C SER A 105 6.40 -8.79 9.56
N LEU A 106 5.44 -9.26 8.75
CA LEU A 106 5.36 -10.63 8.23
C LEU A 106 6.72 -11.15 7.71
N ARG A 107 7.55 -10.26 7.15
CA ARG A 107 8.91 -10.56 6.71
C ARG A 107 9.77 -11.13 7.84
N GLU A 108 9.64 -10.62 9.06
CA GLU A 108 10.41 -11.09 10.22
C GLU A 108 9.94 -12.46 10.71
N TYR A 109 8.63 -12.72 10.66
CA TYR A 109 8.07 -14.05 10.94
C TYR A 109 8.59 -15.08 9.93
N LEU A 110 8.50 -14.77 8.64
CA LEU A 110 8.94 -15.67 7.58
C LEU A 110 10.46 -15.85 7.61
N ARG A 111 11.23 -14.81 7.93
CA ARG A 111 12.66 -14.91 8.18
C ARG A 111 12.95 -15.93 9.28
N ARG A 112 12.24 -15.87 10.41
CA ARG A 112 12.41 -16.85 11.51
C ARG A 112 12.05 -18.26 11.08
N LEU A 113 10.96 -18.47 10.35
CA LEU A 113 10.61 -19.79 9.81
C LEU A 113 11.69 -20.36 8.88
N LEU A 114 12.22 -19.53 7.99
CA LEU A 114 13.25 -19.92 7.02
C LEU A 114 14.59 -20.32 7.68
N PHE A 115 14.94 -19.66 8.79
CA PHE A 115 16.20 -19.92 9.50
C PHE A 115 16.08 -20.96 10.63
N LEU A 116 14.87 -21.23 11.15
CA LEU A 116 14.66 -22.29 12.14
C LEU A 116 14.72 -23.70 11.53
N ASN A 117 14.42 -23.85 10.24
CA ASN A 117 14.48 -25.15 9.54
C ASN A 117 15.87 -25.48 8.95
N GLN A 118 16.95 -24.83 9.41
CA GLN A 118 18.34 -25.16 9.02
C GLN A 118 19.16 -25.81 10.16
N ALA A 119 18.51 -26.25 11.24
CA ALA A 119 19.16 -26.95 12.35
C ALA A 119 18.80 -28.45 12.35
#